data_AF-A0A2X2KN89-F1
#
_entry.id   AF-A0A2X2KN89-F1
#
_cell.length_a   1.000
_cell.length_b   1.000
_cell.length_c   1.000
_cell.angle_alpha   90.00
_cell.angle_beta   90.00
_cell.angle_gamma   90.00
#
_symmetry.space_group_name_H-M   'P 1'
#
loop_
_entity.id
_entity.type
_entity.pdbx_description
1 polymer ?
#
loop_
_entity_poly.entity_id
_entity_poly.type
_entity_poly.pdbx_seq_one_letter_code
_entity_poly.pdbx_strand_id
1 'polypeptide(L)'
;MIKLTPKQEKFVLGLIEGKSQRKAYIDAGYSTKGKSDNYIDSRAFELSKNSAVLDRYEELRQEAAEQSKWTRQKAFEEYEWLKNVAKNDIEIEGVKKATADAFLASLDGMNRMTLGNEVLTNKKIETEIKMLEKKIDQMDKSENNSQEAEVAKALIKLAGVNND
;
A
#
# COMPACT_ATOMS: atom_id res chain seq x y z
N MET A 1 -13.93 -23.05 -7.90
CA MET A 1 -14.01 -22.20 -6.69
C MET A 1 -13.69 -23.04 -5.47
N ILE A 2 -12.68 -22.65 -4.70
CA ILE A 2 -12.41 -23.28 -3.41
C ILE A 2 -13.51 -22.81 -2.45
N LYS A 3 -14.29 -23.75 -1.90
CA LYS A 3 -15.46 -23.42 -1.08
C LYS A 3 -15.02 -23.08 0.35
N LEU A 4 -15.00 -21.80 0.68
CA LEU A 4 -14.78 -21.32 2.04
C LEU A 4 -15.96 -21.64 2.95
N THR A 5 -15.68 -21.86 4.22
CA THR A 5 -16.73 -21.90 5.25
C THR A 5 -17.26 -20.48 5.52
N PRO A 6 -18.50 -20.32 6.02
CA PRO A 6 -19.04 -18.99 6.34
C PRO A 6 -18.17 -18.18 7.31
N LYS A 7 -17.47 -18.84 8.25
CA LYS A 7 -16.55 -18.16 9.17
C LYS A 7 -15.29 -17.66 8.44
N GLN A 8 -14.75 -18.45 7.52
CA GLN A 8 -13.61 -18.02 6.72
C GLN A 8 -13.97 -16.86 5.80
N GLU A 9 -15.14 -16.91 5.16
CA GLU A 9 -15.61 -15.79 4.33
C GLU A 9 -15.76 -14.51 5.17
N LYS A 10 -16.39 -14.61 6.34
CA LYS A 10 -16.54 -13.47 7.26
C LYS A 10 -15.19 -12.93 7.76
N PHE A 11 -14.21 -13.82 7.96
CA PHE A 11 -12.84 -13.42 8.28
C PHE A 11 -12.21 -12.62 7.13
N VAL A 12 -12.30 -13.10 5.90
CA VAL A 12 -11.76 -12.40 4.71
C VAL A 12 -12.43 -11.03 4.54
N LEU A 13 -13.76 -10.96 4.62
CA LEU A 13 -14.49 -9.68 4.54
C LEU A 13 -14.01 -8.69 5.61
N GLY A 14 -13.78 -9.15 6.83
CA GLY A 14 -13.21 -8.31 7.88
C GLY A 14 -11.82 -7.75 7.56
N LEU A 15 -10.98 -8.51 6.85
CA LEU A 15 -9.67 -8.03 6.39
C LEU A 15 -9.80 -6.97 5.28
N ILE A 16 -10.74 -7.15 4.34
CA ILE A 16 -11.03 -6.17 3.29
C ILE A 16 -11.56 -4.85 3.89
N GLU A 17 -12.34 -4.93 4.97
CA GLU A 17 -12.79 -3.78 5.76
C GLU A 17 -11.67 -3.09 6.58
N GLY A 18 -10.44 -3.62 6.56
CA GLY A 18 -9.28 -3.05 7.24
C GLY A 18 -9.13 -3.44 8.71
N LYS A 19 -9.84 -4.48 9.19
CA LYS A 19 -9.64 -4.99 10.56
C LYS A 19 -8.31 -5.72 10.67
N SER A 20 -7.72 -5.70 11.87
CA SER A 20 -6.59 -6.57 12.17
C SER A 20 -7.00 -8.05 12.08
N GLN A 21 -6.03 -8.93 11.82
CA GLN A 21 -6.28 -10.37 11.76
C GLN A 21 -6.97 -10.89 13.02
N ARG A 22 -6.50 -10.48 14.20
CA ARG A 22 -7.15 -10.81 15.49
C ARG A 22 -8.61 -10.39 15.51
N LYS A 23 -8.92 -9.13 15.18
CA LYS A 23 -10.29 -8.63 15.23
C LYS A 23 -11.18 -9.33 14.21
N ALA A 24 -10.71 -9.52 12.98
CA ALA A 24 -11.43 -10.26 11.96
C ALA A 24 -11.73 -11.70 12.40
N TYR A 25 -10.79 -12.36 13.07
CA TYR A 25 -10.94 -13.72 13.58
C TYR A 25 -11.99 -13.80 14.71
N ILE A 26 -11.97 -12.84 15.62
CA ILE A 26 -12.97 -12.75 16.70
C ILE A 26 -14.36 -12.47 16.11
N ASP A 27 -14.48 -11.46 15.25
CA ASP A 27 -15.74 -11.04 14.62
C ASP A 27 -16.33 -12.15 13.72
N ALA A 28 -15.48 -12.99 13.12
CA ALA A 28 -15.86 -14.18 12.37
C ALA A 28 -16.45 -15.31 13.24
N GLY A 29 -16.39 -15.19 14.57
CA GLY A 29 -17.01 -16.11 15.51
C GLY A 29 -16.16 -17.36 15.80
N TYR A 30 -14.83 -17.25 15.68
CA TYR A 30 -13.94 -18.30 16.15
C TYR A 30 -13.85 -18.32 17.67
N SER A 31 -13.54 -19.48 18.26
CA SER A 31 -13.51 -19.64 19.71
C SER A 31 -12.35 -18.88 20.34
N THR A 32 -12.67 -18.00 21.29
CA THR A 32 -11.74 -17.15 22.03
C THR A 32 -11.79 -17.38 23.54
N LYS A 33 -12.87 -17.98 24.04
CA LYS A 33 -13.10 -18.14 25.49
C LYS A 33 -11.98 -18.98 26.12
N GLY A 34 -11.34 -18.42 27.16
CA GLY A 34 -10.26 -19.08 27.90
C GLY A 34 -8.94 -19.20 27.13
N LYS A 35 -8.78 -18.50 26.00
CA LYS A 35 -7.54 -18.49 25.20
C LYS A 35 -6.79 -17.19 25.43
N SER A 36 -5.47 -17.27 25.44
CA SER A 36 -4.62 -16.07 25.48
C SER A 36 -4.64 -15.33 24.15
N ASP A 37 -4.33 -14.04 24.20
CA ASP A 37 -4.17 -13.19 23.02
C ASP A 37 -3.17 -13.78 22.01
N ASN A 38 -2.02 -14.25 22.48
CA ASN A 38 -0.99 -14.87 21.62
C ASN A 38 -1.53 -16.10 20.89
N TYR A 39 -2.37 -16.92 21.55
CA TYR A 39 -3.00 -18.06 20.88
C TYR A 39 -3.94 -17.58 19.76
N ILE A 40 -4.76 -16.56 20.03
CA ILE A 40 -5.71 -16.02 19.06
C ILE A 40 -4.96 -15.44 17.85
N ASP A 41 -3.89 -14.68 18.10
CA ASP A 41 -3.03 -14.14 17.05
C ASP A 41 -2.43 -15.22 16.17
N SER A 42 -1.83 -16.24 16.77
CA SER A 42 -1.24 -17.34 16.01
C SER A 42 -2.27 -18.04 15.13
N ARG A 43 -3.49 -18.26 15.64
CA ARG A 43 -4.57 -18.87 14.84
C ARG A 43 -5.09 -17.96 13.74
N ALA A 44 -5.21 -16.66 14.00
CA ALA A 44 -5.61 -15.70 12.97
C ALA A 44 -4.54 -15.58 11.88
N PHE A 45 -3.26 -15.60 12.25
CA PHE A 45 -2.13 -15.62 11.34
C PHE A 45 -2.12 -16.89 10.49
N GLU A 46 -2.21 -18.08 11.10
CA GLU A 46 -2.31 -19.35 10.38
C GLU A 46 -3.48 -19.36 9.39
N LEU A 47 -4.64 -18.85 9.81
CA LEU A 47 -5.82 -18.75 8.95
C LEU A 47 -5.58 -17.83 7.75
N SER A 48 -4.89 -16.70 7.95
CA SER A 48 -4.54 -15.76 6.87
C SER A 48 -3.56 -16.36 5.85
N LYS A 49 -2.83 -17.41 6.22
CA LYS A 49 -1.89 -18.14 5.34
C LYS A 49 -2.50 -19.37 4.69
N ASN A 50 -3.73 -19.74 5.06
CA ASN A 50 -4.44 -20.80 4.37
C ASN A 50 -4.67 -20.40 2.91
N SER A 51 -4.29 -21.25 1.95
CA SER A 51 -4.34 -20.92 0.52
C SER A 51 -5.73 -20.48 0.06
N ALA A 52 -6.79 -21.18 0.46
CA ALA A 52 -8.15 -20.82 0.09
C ALA A 52 -8.58 -19.44 0.60
N VAL A 53 -8.18 -19.11 1.83
CA VAL A 53 -8.47 -17.80 2.47
C VAL A 53 -7.67 -16.71 1.78
N LEU A 54 -6.40 -16.96 1.49
CA LEU A 54 -5.52 -16.02 0.81
C LEU A 54 -6.01 -15.75 -0.61
N ASP A 55 -6.33 -16.78 -1.38
CA ASP A 55 -6.82 -16.64 -2.76
C ASP A 55 -8.08 -15.78 -2.82
N ARG A 56 -9.04 -16.01 -1.90
CA ARG A 56 -10.26 -15.21 -1.80
C ARG A 56 -10.00 -13.77 -1.37
N TYR A 57 -9.07 -13.56 -0.43
CA TYR A 57 -8.68 -12.22 -0.04
C TYR A 57 -8.07 -11.45 -1.23
N GLU A 58 -7.21 -12.09 -2.00
CA GLU A 58 -6.59 -11.51 -3.18
C GLU A 58 -7.62 -11.20 -4.28
N GLU A 59 -8.57 -12.10 -4.52
CA GLU A 59 -9.71 -11.89 -5.43
C GLU A 59 -10.51 -10.63 -5.04
N LEU A 60 -11.00 -10.57 -3.80
CA LEU A 60 -11.78 -9.42 -3.33
C LEU A 60 -10.98 -8.12 -3.33
N ARG A 61 -9.67 -8.19 -3.04
CA ARG A 61 -8.80 -7.01 -3.11
C ARG A 61 -8.63 -6.52 -4.55
N GLN A 62 -8.53 -7.43 -5.53
CA GLN A 62 -8.46 -7.09 -6.95
C GLN A 62 -9.78 -6.49 -7.42
N GLU A 63 -10.92 -7.11 -7.09
CA GLU A 63 -12.26 -6.58 -7.40
C GLU A 63 -12.43 -5.16 -6.83
N ALA A 64 -12.07 -4.94 -5.56
CA ALA A 64 -12.15 -3.62 -4.94
C ALA A 64 -11.24 -2.60 -5.65
N ALA A 65 -10.04 -3.01 -6.06
CA ALA A 65 -9.12 -2.15 -6.80
C ALA A 65 -9.67 -1.81 -8.21
N GLU A 66 -10.27 -2.77 -8.90
CA GLU A 66 -10.90 -2.59 -10.20
C GLU A 66 -12.12 -1.67 -10.12
N GLN A 67 -13.01 -1.90 -9.13
CA GLN A 67 -14.16 -1.01 -8.88
C GLN A 67 -13.71 0.41 -8.54
N SER A 68 -12.63 0.56 -7.77
CA SER A 68 -12.04 1.87 -7.48
C SER A 68 -11.50 2.56 -8.74
N LYS A 69 -10.78 1.82 -9.60
CA LYS A 69 -10.32 2.33 -10.90
C LYS A 69 -11.48 2.76 -11.79
N TRP A 70 -12.51 1.91 -11.92
CA TRP A 70 -13.72 2.20 -12.68
C TRP A 70 -14.42 3.46 -12.18
N THR A 71 -14.61 3.57 -10.86
CA THR A 71 -15.23 4.75 -10.24
C THR A 71 -14.43 6.02 -10.51
N ARG A 72 -13.09 5.94 -10.44
CA ARG A 72 -12.20 7.08 -10.76
C ARG A 72 -12.29 7.46 -12.23
N GLN A 73 -12.27 6.48 -13.13
CA GLN A 73 -12.41 6.71 -14.57
C GLN A 73 -13.74 7.38 -14.89
N LYS A 74 -14.85 6.86 -14.37
CA LYS A 74 -16.16 7.46 -14.55
C LYS A 74 -16.19 8.90 -14.05
N ALA A 75 -15.66 9.16 -12.85
CA ALA A 75 -15.61 10.52 -12.31
C ALA A 75 -14.75 11.47 -13.17
N PHE A 76 -13.66 10.96 -13.75
CA PHE A 76 -12.84 11.72 -14.70
C PHE A 76 -13.60 12.04 -16.00
N GLU A 77 -14.33 11.07 -16.56
CA GLU A 77 -15.16 11.24 -17.75
C GLU A 77 -16.26 12.31 -17.52
N GLU A 78 -16.90 12.33 -16.35
CA GLU A 78 -17.90 13.36 -15.98
C GLU A 78 -17.27 14.76 -15.91
N TYR A 79 -16.07 14.88 -15.33
CA TYR A 79 -15.36 16.17 -15.32
C TYR A 79 -14.92 16.61 -16.72
N GLU A 80 -14.45 15.67 -17.54
CA GLU A 80 -14.08 15.95 -18.92
C GLU A 80 -15.29 16.44 -19.74
N TRP A 81 -16.44 15.78 -19.59
CA TRP A 81 -17.68 16.20 -20.22
C TRP A 81 -18.05 17.63 -19.83
N LEU A 82 -18.09 17.93 -18.52
CA LEU A 82 -18.44 19.26 -18.03
C LEU A 82 -17.44 20.33 -18.49
N LYS A 83 -16.14 20.00 -18.50
CA LYS A 83 -15.08 20.87 -19.03
C LYS A 83 -15.33 21.21 -20.50
N ASN A 84 -15.67 20.21 -21.32
CA ASN A 84 -15.92 20.41 -22.75
C ASN A 84 -17.19 21.24 -23.01
N VAL A 85 -18.26 20.99 -22.25
CA VAL A 85 -19.49 21.81 -22.31
C VAL A 85 -19.20 23.26 -21.94
N ALA A 86 -18.51 23.48 -20.81
CA ALA A 86 -18.16 24.82 -20.36
C ALA A 86 -17.24 25.55 -21.34
N LYS A 87 -16.26 24.83 -21.93
CA LYS A 87 -15.37 25.37 -22.95
C LYS A 87 -16.16 25.83 -24.19
N ASN A 88 -17.06 24.99 -24.67
CA ASN A 88 -17.88 25.32 -25.85
C ASN A 88 -18.79 26.53 -25.59
N ASP A 89 -19.41 26.63 -24.41
CA ASP A 89 -20.20 27.81 -24.04
C ASP A 89 -19.34 29.08 -24.01
N ILE A 90 -18.13 29.02 -23.43
CA ILE A 90 -17.19 30.15 -23.43
C ILE A 90 -16.79 30.55 -24.85
N GLU A 91 -16.59 29.59 -25.75
CA GLU A 91 -16.22 29.85 -27.15
C GLU A 91 -17.36 30.51 -27.95
N ILE A 92 -18.62 30.17 -27.66
CA ILE A 92 -19.80 30.71 -28.37
C ILE A 92 -20.27 32.03 -27.76
N GLU A 93 -20.39 32.07 -26.44
CA GLU A 93 -21.10 33.12 -25.69
C GLU A 93 -20.15 34.07 -24.96
N GLY A 94 -18.85 33.79 -24.97
CA GLY A 94 -17.85 34.47 -24.17
C GLY A 94 -17.84 34.03 -22.71
N VAL A 95 -16.92 34.61 -21.93
CA VAL A 95 -16.69 34.19 -20.54
C VAL A 95 -17.81 34.69 -19.63
N LYS A 96 -18.56 33.76 -19.05
CA LYS A 96 -19.53 34.00 -17.97
C LYS A 96 -18.98 33.38 -16.67
N LYS A 97 -19.25 34.00 -15.52
CA LYS A 97 -18.76 33.50 -14.22
C LYS A 97 -19.10 32.02 -13.99
N ALA A 98 -20.35 31.63 -14.24
CA ALA A 98 -20.80 30.26 -14.02
C ALA A 98 -20.06 29.24 -14.90
N THR A 99 -19.77 29.58 -16.17
CA THR A 99 -19.07 28.67 -17.09
C THR A 99 -17.56 28.64 -16.86
N ALA A 100 -16.97 29.77 -16.48
CA ALA A 100 -15.59 29.81 -16.01
C ALA A 100 -15.41 28.97 -14.72
N ASP A 101 -16.31 29.12 -13.75
CA ASP A 101 -16.29 28.34 -12.51
C ASP A 101 -16.43 26.84 -12.79
N ALA A 102 -17.34 26.44 -13.68
CA ALA A 102 -17.50 25.03 -14.09
C ALA A 102 -16.25 24.48 -14.79
N PHE A 103 -15.66 25.25 -15.71
CA PHE A 103 -14.44 24.86 -16.41
C PHE A 103 -13.26 24.67 -15.45
N LEU A 104 -13.04 25.63 -14.55
CA LEU A 104 -11.98 25.56 -13.54
C LEU A 104 -12.21 24.42 -12.54
N ALA A 105 -13.44 24.23 -12.08
CA ALA A 105 -13.79 23.15 -11.16
C ALA A 105 -13.55 21.76 -11.78
N SER A 106 -13.88 21.59 -13.06
CA SER A 106 -13.56 20.35 -13.78
C SER A 106 -12.08 20.10 -13.92
N LEU A 107 -11.30 21.12 -14.32
CA LEU A 107 -9.84 20.99 -14.42
C LEU A 107 -9.21 20.65 -13.07
N ASP A 108 -9.64 21.31 -12.00
CA ASP A 108 -9.15 21.04 -10.66
C ASP A 108 -9.54 19.64 -10.17
N GLY A 109 -10.77 19.19 -10.43
CA GLY A 109 -11.21 17.81 -10.16
C GLY A 109 -10.35 16.77 -10.89
N MET A 110 -10.09 16.96 -12.18
CA MET A 110 -9.23 16.10 -12.98
C MET A 110 -7.78 16.12 -12.46
N ASN A 111 -7.22 17.29 -12.15
CA ASN A 111 -5.87 17.42 -11.60
C ASN A 111 -5.73 16.70 -10.26
N ARG A 112 -6.71 16.82 -9.35
CA ARG A 112 -6.69 16.10 -8.07
C ARG A 112 -6.71 14.58 -8.27
N MET A 113 -7.42 14.07 -9.28
CA MET A 113 -7.45 12.64 -9.59
C MET A 113 -6.12 12.13 -10.17
N THR A 114 -5.43 12.94 -10.97
CA THR A 114 -4.13 12.61 -11.56
C THR A 114 -3.01 12.74 -10.52
N LEU A 115 -2.89 13.91 -9.88
CA LEU A 115 -1.82 14.25 -8.93
C LEU A 115 -1.92 13.47 -7.63
N GLY A 116 -3.13 13.19 -7.13
CA GLY A 116 -3.31 12.36 -5.93
C GLY A 116 -2.69 10.97 -6.08
N ASN A 117 -2.69 10.42 -7.30
CA ASN A 117 -2.05 9.15 -7.60
C ASN A 117 -0.52 9.27 -7.66
N GLU A 118 -0.01 10.35 -8.26
CA GLU A 118 1.43 10.62 -8.37
C GLU A 118 2.06 10.91 -7.00
N VAL A 119 1.43 11.72 -6.14
CA VAL A 119 1.94 12.03 -4.80
C VAL A 119 2.05 10.77 -3.93
N LEU A 120 1.02 9.91 -3.95
CA LEU A 120 1.05 8.64 -3.21
C LEU A 120 2.11 7.69 -3.77
N THR A 121 2.27 7.64 -5.09
CA THR A 121 3.31 6.86 -5.76
C THR A 121 4.70 7.35 -5.36
N ASN A 122 4.95 8.65 -5.40
CA ASN A 122 6.22 9.26 -5.00
C ASN A 122 6.54 9.00 -3.53
N LYS A 123 5.57 9.17 -2.62
CA LYS A 123 5.75 8.88 -1.19
C LYS A 123 6.08 7.42 -0.92
N LYS A 124 5.49 6.49 -1.68
CA LYS A 124 5.82 5.06 -1.60
C LYS A 124 7.26 4.81 -2.06
N ILE A 125 7.66 5.38 -3.20
CA ILE A 125 9.03 5.29 -3.74
C ILE A 125 10.04 5.84 -2.72
N GLU A 126 9.80 7.03 -2.16
CA GLU A 126 10.66 7.62 -1.12
C GLU A 126 10.82 6.71 0.10
N THR A 127 9.73 6.07 0.52
CA THR A 127 9.77 5.14 1.66
C THR A 127 10.56 3.87 1.34
N GLU A 128 10.41 3.33 0.13
CA GLU A 128 11.19 2.19 -0.35
C GLU A 128 12.68 2.53 -0.47
N ILE A 129 13.03 3.69 -1.05
CA ILE A 129 14.41 4.19 -1.10
C ILE A 129 15.00 4.27 0.30
N LYS A 130 14.30 4.90 1.25
CA LYS A 130 14.76 5.02 2.64
C LYS A 130 14.98 3.67 3.33
N MET A 131 14.13 2.68 3.06
CA MET A 131 14.32 1.32 3.58
C MET A 131 15.53 0.63 2.95
N LEU A 132 15.75 0.81 1.65
CA LEU A 132 16.91 0.28 0.95
C LEU A 132 18.21 0.92 1.43
N GLU A 133 18.25 2.24 1.58
CA GLU A 133 19.38 2.98 2.17
C GLU A 133 19.72 2.45 3.56
N LYS A 134 18.71 2.29 4.43
CA LYS A 134 18.92 1.72 5.77
C LYS A 134 19.46 0.29 5.72
N LYS A 135 19.05 -0.50 4.73
CA LYS A 135 19.53 -1.88 4.55
C LYS A 135 20.98 -1.90 4.06
N ILE A 136 21.35 -1.01 3.14
CA ILE A 136 22.74 -0.83 2.67
C ILE A 136 23.63 -0.40 3.86
N ASP A 137 23.22 0.58 4.65
CA ASP A 137 23.96 1.01 5.85
C ASP A 137 24.19 -0.13 6.86
N GLN A 138 23.21 -1.02 7.02
CA GLN A 138 23.32 -2.19 7.88
C GLN A 138 24.26 -3.24 7.30
N MET A 139 24.25 -3.43 5.97
CA MET A 139 25.18 -4.31 5.27
C MET A 139 26.62 -3.80 5.39
N ASP A 140 26.87 -2.51 5.15
CA ASP A 140 28.20 -1.90 5.28
C ASP A 140 28.75 -2.01 6.70
N LYS A 141 27.90 -1.80 7.72
CA LYS A 141 28.29 -2.00 9.13
C LYS A 141 28.58 -3.46 9.44
N SER A 142 27.84 -4.39 8.84
CA SER A 142 28.08 -5.83 9.04
C SER A 142 29.36 -6.32 8.36
N GLU A 143 29.71 -5.79 7.19
CA GLU A 143 30.98 -6.09 6.51
C GLU A 143 32.18 -5.52 7.28
N ASN A 144 32.07 -4.29 7.80
CA ASN A 144 33.14 -3.65 8.58
C ASN A 144 33.37 -4.28 9.97
N ASN A 145 32.35 -4.95 10.52
CA ASN A 145 32.40 -5.69 11.77
C ASN A 145 32.56 -7.21 11.57
N SER A 146 32.85 -7.66 10.34
CA SER A 146 33.08 -9.08 10.08
C SER A 146 34.40 -9.53 10.71
N GLN A 147 34.48 -10.81 11.10
CA GLN A 147 35.70 -11.41 11.64
C GLN A 147 36.87 -11.28 10.65
N GLU A 148 36.60 -11.30 9.35
CA GLU A 148 37.61 -11.10 8.31
C GLU A 148 38.18 -9.67 8.32
N ALA A 149 37.34 -8.65 8.55
CA ALA A 149 37.77 -7.26 8.67
C ALA A 149 38.59 -7.01 9.95
N GLU A 150 38.25 -7.67 11.07
CA GLU A 150 39.07 -7.63 12.29
C GLU A 150 40.41 -8.33 12.12
N VAL A 151 40.45 -9.50 11.48
CA VAL A 151 41.69 -10.24 11.20
C VAL A 151 42.61 -9.43 10.28
N ALA A 152 42.06 -8.78 9.24
CA ALA A 152 42.84 -7.91 8.35
C ALA A 152 43.45 -6.72 9.10
N LYS A 153 42.69 -6.05 9.98
CA LYS A 153 43.21 -4.97 10.83
C LYS A 153 44.32 -5.45 11.78
N ALA A 154 44.16 -6.63 12.36
CA ALA A 154 45.17 -7.22 13.25
C ALA A 154 46.49 -7.54 12.52
N LEU A 155 46.42 -8.09 11.30
CA LEU A 155 47.59 -8.40 10.48
C LEU A 155 48.36 -7.13 10.06
N ILE A 156 47.66 -6.06 9.66
CA ILE A 156 48.28 -4.77 9.31
C ILE A 156 49.00 -4.17 10.51
N LYS A 157 48.39 -4.23 11.71
CA LYS A 157 49.00 -3.75 12.95
C LYS A 157 50.27 -4.54 13.30
N LEU A 158 50.26 -5.85 13.06
CA LEU A 158 51.44 -6.70 13.28
C LEU A 158 52.58 -6.36 12.30
N ALA A 159 52.25 -6.09 11.04
CA ALA A 159 53.23 -5.73 10.01
C ALA A 159 53.86 -4.34 10.22
N GLY A 160 53.10 -3.39 10.79
CA GLY A 160 53.58 -2.03 11.07
C GLY A 160 54.48 -1.87 12.30
N VAL A 161 54.56 -2.88 13.17
CA VAL A 161 55.38 -2.85 14.41
C VAL A 161 56.81 -3.34 14.18
N ASN A 162 57.14 -3.87 12.99
CA ASN A 162 58.45 -4.44 12.68
C ASN A 162 59.41 -3.45 11.97
N ASN A 163 59.14 -2.15 11.98
CA ASN A 163 60.04 -1.11 11.48
C ASN A 163 60.58 -0.25 12.64
N ASP A 164 61.43 -0.85 13.48
CA ASP A 164 62.39 -0.16 14.35
C ASP A 164 63.76 -0.83 14.18
#